data_AF-A0A1G5TQ22-F1
#
_entry.id   AF-A0A1G5TQ22-F1
#
_cell.length_a   1.000
_cell.length_b   1.000
_cell.length_c   1.000
_cell.angle_alpha   90.00
_cell.angle_beta   90.00
_cell.angle_gamma   90.00
#
_symmetry.space_group_name_H-M   'P 1'
#
loop_
_entity.id
_entity.type
_entity.pdbx_description
1 polymer ?
#
loop_
_entity_poly.entity_id
_entity_poly.type
_entity_poly.pdbx_seq_one_letter_code
_entity_poly.pdbx_strand_id
1 'polypeptide(L)'
;MARCTAPVRGHSSAAAAAACPACRYRSSYRSGGYGSSYSSSGSGGGGRSSSSSRPRWSRAGSSISYTPAQVQSLTPIRQTVETRAAEQTDLRDVFLCHAWDDRQGPAKELHNLLVAAGVNVWFSEKDLGLGVPMMRAIDKGLANSRIGLVLVTPALLARLPKESVADKELSALLAGNRLVPIVHNTTYDALRNVSPLLASRSGLDTAEDSMAVVAAKIAELVAV
;
A
#
# COMPACT_ATOMS: atom_id res chain seq x y z
N MET A 1 42.98 -49.82 13.50
CA MET A 1 42.59 -48.45 13.08
C MET A 1 41.07 -48.40 12.97
N ALA A 2 40.39 -47.53 13.73
CA ALA A 2 38.94 -47.40 13.65
C ALA A 2 38.53 -46.80 12.29
N ARG A 3 37.61 -47.46 11.57
CA ARG A 3 37.09 -46.98 10.28
C ARG A 3 35.69 -46.38 10.48
N CYS A 4 35.40 -45.26 9.83
CA CYS A 4 34.07 -44.66 9.87
C CYS A 4 33.08 -45.55 9.11
N THR A 5 31.94 -45.88 9.73
CA THR A 5 30.88 -46.71 9.17
C THR A 5 29.66 -45.88 8.72
N ALA A 6 29.79 -44.55 8.67
CA ALA A 6 28.70 -43.70 8.21
C ALA A 6 28.38 -43.95 6.72
N PRO A 7 27.11 -43.78 6.29
CA PRO A 7 26.74 -43.78 4.88
C PRO A 7 27.57 -42.78 4.07
N VAL A 8 27.62 -42.94 2.75
CA VAL A 8 28.36 -42.04 1.83
C VAL A 8 28.01 -40.55 2.03
N ARG A 9 26.81 -40.27 2.56
CA ARG A 9 26.31 -38.91 2.89
C ARG A 9 26.74 -38.37 4.26
N GLY A 10 27.54 -39.11 5.04
CA GLY A 10 28.00 -38.73 6.38
C GLY A 10 27.02 -39.10 7.50
N HIS A 11 27.32 -38.66 8.72
CA HIS A 11 26.47 -38.89 9.89
C HIS A 11 25.18 -38.06 9.80
N SER A 12 24.04 -38.65 10.15
CA SER A 12 22.72 -38.01 10.10
C SER A 12 22.48 -36.97 11.21
N SER A 13 23.36 -36.89 12.20
CA SER A 13 23.31 -35.89 13.27
C SER A 13 24.70 -35.57 13.83
N ALA A 14 24.85 -34.37 14.42
CA ALA A 14 26.10 -33.95 15.06
C ALA A 14 26.49 -34.85 16.24
N ALA A 15 25.51 -35.35 17.00
CA ALA A 15 25.73 -36.29 18.10
C ALA A 15 26.30 -37.63 17.59
N ALA A 16 25.80 -38.14 16.46
CA ALA A 16 26.31 -39.36 15.84
C ALA A 16 27.74 -39.19 15.32
N ALA A 17 28.11 -37.99 14.83
CA ALA A 17 29.48 -37.68 14.42
C ALA A 17 30.46 -37.59 15.61
N ALA A 18 30.03 -36.98 16.72
CA ALA A 18 30.84 -36.82 17.93
C ALA A 18 31.13 -38.15 18.63
N ALA A 19 30.19 -39.10 18.56
CA ALA A 19 30.38 -40.46 19.06
C ALA A 19 31.29 -41.32 18.17
N CYS A 20 31.58 -40.90 16.94
CA CYS A 20 32.41 -41.67 16.01
C CYS A 20 33.91 -41.50 16.32
N PRO A 21 34.64 -42.57 16.69
CA PRO A 21 36.06 -42.47 17.02
C PRO A 21 36.95 -42.00 15.86
N ALA A 22 36.49 -42.20 14.61
CA ALA A 22 37.23 -41.83 13.40
C ALA A 22 36.98 -40.38 12.96
N CYS A 23 35.78 -39.83 13.21
CA CYS A 23 35.38 -38.50 12.73
C CYS A 23 35.40 -37.42 13.82
N ARG A 24 35.31 -37.79 15.10
CA ARG A 24 35.23 -36.82 16.21
C ARG A 24 36.41 -35.84 16.29
N TYR A 25 37.58 -36.23 15.80
CA TYR A 25 38.78 -35.38 15.83
C TYR A 25 39.00 -34.53 14.56
N ARG A 26 38.19 -34.70 13.51
CA ARG A 26 38.35 -33.96 12.22
C ARG A 26 37.64 -32.60 12.18
N SER A 27 36.99 -32.18 13.25
CA SER A 27 36.10 -31.00 13.24
C SER A 27 36.81 -29.64 13.41
N SER A 28 38.15 -29.54 13.33
CA SER A 28 38.86 -28.28 13.64
C SER A 28 39.51 -27.54 12.47
N TYR A 29 39.33 -27.95 11.21
CA TYR A 29 39.88 -27.17 10.08
C TYR A 29 38.91 -27.09 8.90
N ARG A 30 38.22 -25.95 8.77
CA ARG A 30 37.90 -25.38 7.46
C ARG A 30 37.93 -23.86 7.50
N SER A 31 39.02 -23.34 6.94
CA SER A 31 39.24 -21.96 6.52
C SER A 31 38.35 -21.61 5.32
N GLY A 32 37.82 -20.38 5.35
CA GLY A 32 37.60 -19.42 4.27
C GLY A 32 37.14 -19.87 2.87
N GLY A 33 36.00 -19.30 2.44
CA GLY A 33 35.93 -18.66 1.11
C GLY A 33 34.86 -19.17 0.12
N TYR A 34 33.86 -18.30 -0.11
CA TYR A 34 33.01 -18.15 -1.30
C TYR A 34 31.90 -19.18 -1.59
N GLY A 35 30.64 -18.73 -1.51
CA GLY A 35 29.48 -19.48 -2.02
C GLY A 35 28.14 -19.00 -1.47
N SER A 36 27.40 -18.26 -2.30
CA SER A 36 26.00 -17.83 -2.22
C SER A 36 25.13 -18.35 -1.07
N SER A 37 24.69 -17.43 -0.21
CA SER A 37 23.66 -17.68 0.80
C SER A 37 22.27 -17.49 0.21
N TYR A 38 21.64 -18.59 -0.19
CA TYR A 38 20.18 -18.71 -0.21
C TYR A 38 19.72 -18.86 1.24
N SER A 39 19.15 -17.82 1.83
CA SER A 39 18.62 -17.87 3.19
C SER A 39 17.18 -18.37 3.15
N SER A 40 16.99 -19.70 3.10
CA SER A 40 15.71 -20.32 3.47
C SER A 40 15.71 -20.57 4.98
N SER A 41 15.34 -19.55 5.74
CA SER A 41 15.07 -19.67 7.18
C SER A 41 13.75 -20.41 7.39
N GLY A 42 13.84 -21.73 7.57
CA GLY A 42 12.79 -22.52 8.19
C GLY A 42 12.56 -22.02 9.62
N SER A 43 11.44 -21.34 9.84
CA SER A 43 10.97 -20.98 11.18
C SER A 43 9.89 -21.97 11.57
N GLY A 44 10.13 -22.66 12.68
CA GLY A 44 9.24 -23.63 13.28
C GLY A 44 7.84 -23.08 13.52
N GLY A 45 6.87 -23.97 13.37
CA GLY A 45 5.48 -23.74 13.72
C GLY A 45 5.33 -23.44 15.20
N GLY A 46 5.15 -22.16 15.50
CA GLY A 46 4.47 -21.70 16.70
C GLY A 46 3.14 -21.13 16.26
N GLY A 47 2.04 -21.62 16.84
CA GLY A 47 0.69 -21.13 16.55
C GLY A 47 0.62 -19.61 16.71
N ARG A 48 0.17 -18.92 15.65
CA ARG A 48 -0.01 -17.47 15.67
C ARG A 48 -1.51 -17.21 15.60
N SER A 49 -2.03 -16.77 16.75
CA SER A 49 -3.23 -15.97 16.86
C SER A 49 -3.34 -14.98 15.70
N SER A 50 -4.57 -14.74 15.23
CA SER A 50 -4.91 -13.77 14.18
C SER A 50 -4.47 -12.36 14.59
N SER A 51 -3.20 -12.08 14.41
CA SER A 51 -2.55 -10.81 14.67
C SER A 51 -2.99 -9.83 13.60
N SER A 52 -3.99 -9.02 13.93
CA SER A 52 -4.31 -7.79 13.21
C SER A 52 -3.01 -7.03 12.97
N SER A 53 -2.62 -6.91 11.70
CA SER A 53 -1.40 -6.23 11.29
C SER A 53 -1.61 -4.74 11.51
N ARG A 54 -1.39 -4.24 12.72
CA ARG A 54 -1.54 -2.81 13.01
C ARG A 54 -0.46 -2.06 12.22
N PRO A 55 -0.82 -1.15 11.30
CA PRO A 55 0.17 -0.38 10.58
C PRO A 55 0.83 0.64 11.51
N ARG A 56 2.07 1.04 11.21
CA ARG A 56 2.87 1.93 12.06
C ARG A 56 2.26 3.33 12.27
N TRP A 57 1.37 3.76 11.37
CA TRP A 57 0.68 5.05 11.44
C TRP A 57 -0.64 4.99 12.21
N SER A 58 -1.13 3.78 12.52
CA SER A 58 -2.33 3.63 13.35
C SER A 58 -1.99 3.96 14.81
N ARG A 59 -2.82 4.80 15.44
CA ARG A 59 -2.60 5.22 16.83
C ARG A 59 -2.83 4.04 17.78
N ALA A 60 -2.14 4.05 18.93
CA ALA A 60 -2.22 2.98 19.93
C ALA A 60 -3.66 2.68 20.42
N GLY A 61 -4.57 3.67 20.37
CA GLY A 61 -5.98 3.54 20.73
C GLY A 61 -6.96 3.45 19.57
N SER A 62 -6.48 3.31 18.32
CA SER A 62 -7.36 3.23 17.16
C SER A 62 -8.16 1.93 17.14
N SER A 63 -9.46 2.04 16.84
CA SER A 63 -10.38 0.91 16.59
C SER A 63 -10.39 0.46 15.14
N ILE A 64 -9.60 1.09 14.26
CA ILE A 64 -9.59 0.80 12.83
C ILE A 64 -8.75 -0.44 12.55
N SER A 65 -9.34 -1.42 11.88
CA SER A 65 -8.67 -2.63 11.42
C SER A 65 -8.13 -2.46 10.00
N TYR A 66 -6.97 -3.06 9.74
CA TYR A 66 -6.35 -3.10 8.41
C TYR A 66 -6.07 -4.54 8.04
N THR A 67 -6.33 -4.90 6.79
CA THR A 67 -5.88 -6.19 6.26
C THR A 67 -4.36 -6.13 5.97
N PRO A 68 -3.65 -7.27 5.98
CA PRO A 68 -2.22 -7.29 5.63
C PRO A 68 -1.93 -6.67 4.25
N ALA A 69 -2.83 -6.88 3.27
CA ALA A 69 -2.75 -6.29 1.95
C ALA A 69 -2.93 -4.77 1.96
N GLN A 70 -3.86 -4.25 2.79
CA GLN A 70 -4.03 -2.81 2.99
C GLN A 70 -2.78 -2.19 3.64
N VAL A 71 -2.16 -2.84 4.63
CA VAL A 71 -0.93 -2.34 5.24
C VAL A 71 0.20 -2.29 4.21
N GLN A 72 0.42 -3.36 3.45
CA GLN A 72 1.48 -3.42 2.45
C GLN A 72 1.32 -2.34 1.37
N SER A 73 0.09 -2.10 0.92
CA SER A 73 -0.21 -1.11 -0.11
C SER A 73 -0.15 0.34 0.36
N LEU A 74 -0.60 0.62 1.58
CA LEU A 74 -0.62 1.98 2.13
C LEU A 74 0.74 2.42 2.70
N THR A 75 1.65 1.48 2.98
CA THR A 75 3.00 1.79 3.47
C THR A 75 3.80 2.76 2.58
N PRO A 76 3.93 2.56 1.25
CA PRO A 76 4.64 3.51 0.38
C PRO A 76 3.94 4.88 0.30
N ILE A 77 2.61 4.90 0.38
CA ILE A 77 1.84 6.15 0.42
C ILE A 77 2.15 6.89 1.72
N ARG A 78 2.20 6.19 2.86
CA ARG A 78 2.57 6.77 4.16
C ARG A 78 3.97 7.38 4.14
N GLN A 79 4.95 6.67 3.58
CA GLN A 79 6.31 7.20 3.43
C GLN A 79 6.31 8.50 2.62
N THR A 80 5.56 8.53 1.53
CA THR A 80 5.43 9.72 0.68
C THR A 80 4.79 10.90 1.43
N VAL A 81 3.76 10.63 2.25
CA VAL A 81 3.14 11.66 3.11
C VAL A 81 4.16 12.24 4.09
N GLU A 82 4.90 11.40 4.80
CA GLU A 82 5.89 11.85 5.79
C GLU A 82 7.01 12.67 5.14
N THR A 83 7.57 12.21 4.01
CA THR A 83 8.58 12.96 3.25
C THR A 83 8.05 14.33 2.83
N ARG A 84 6.84 14.39 2.28
CA ARG A 84 6.25 15.66 1.83
C ARG A 84 5.89 16.59 2.98
N ALA A 85 5.41 16.05 4.09
CA ALA A 85 5.13 16.83 5.29
C ALA A 85 6.41 17.46 5.87
N ALA A 86 7.55 16.78 5.76
CA ALA A 86 8.85 17.31 6.18
C ALA A 86 9.43 18.33 5.17
N GLU A 87 9.25 18.11 3.87
CA GLU A 87 9.78 18.99 2.82
C GLU A 87 8.94 20.26 2.59
N GLN A 88 7.61 20.18 2.73
CA GLN A 88 6.67 21.24 2.39
C GLN A 88 5.52 21.30 3.40
N THR A 89 5.64 22.22 4.37
CA THR A 89 4.68 22.36 5.48
C THR A 89 3.33 22.92 5.06
N ASP A 90 3.27 23.67 3.96
CA ASP A 90 2.08 24.43 3.54
C ASP A 90 1.12 23.60 2.67
N LEU A 91 1.49 22.36 2.32
CA LEU A 91 0.64 21.47 1.53
C LEU A 91 -0.56 21.00 2.35
N ARG A 92 -1.72 20.90 1.69
CA ARG A 92 -2.88 20.20 2.22
C ARG A 92 -2.60 18.70 2.34
N ASP A 93 -3.36 18.02 3.18
CA ASP A 93 -3.15 16.60 3.43
C ASP A 93 -3.51 15.75 2.22
N VAL A 94 -4.69 16.01 1.64
CA VAL A 94 -5.20 15.25 0.50
C VAL A 94 -5.88 16.16 -0.51
N PHE A 95 -5.85 15.79 -1.79
CA PHE A 95 -6.82 16.26 -2.76
C PHE A 95 -7.84 15.18 -3.11
N LEU A 96 -9.10 15.56 -3.33
CA LEU A 96 -10.17 14.64 -3.69
C LEU A 96 -10.62 14.88 -5.14
N CYS A 97 -10.22 13.96 -6.03
CA CYS A 97 -10.69 13.89 -7.41
C CYS A 97 -11.92 12.99 -7.50
N HIS A 98 -12.94 13.46 -8.23
CA HIS A 98 -14.22 12.78 -8.40
C HIS A 98 -14.86 13.21 -9.72
N ALA A 99 -15.84 12.45 -10.20
CA ALA A 99 -16.63 12.86 -11.37
C ALA A 99 -17.59 14.01 -10.99
N TRP A 100 -17.80 14.95 -11.91
CA TRP A 100 -18.71 16.08 -11.69
C TRP A 100 -20.12 15.68 -11.23
N ASP A 101 -20.60 14.52 -11.66
CA ASP A 101 -21.95 14.05 -11.33
C ASP A 101 -22.05 13.56 -9.87
N ASP A 102 -20.93 13.19 -9.24
CA ASP A 102 -20.87 12.75 -7.85
C ASP A 102 -20.77 13.90 -6.84
N ARG A 103 -20.64 15.13 -7.33
CA ARG A 103 -20.27 16.31 -6.54
C ARG A 103 -21.22 16.59 -5.37
N GLN A 104 -22.52 16.32 -5.54
CA GLN A 104 -23.55 16.47 -4.50
C GLN A 104 -23.88 15.17 -3.76
N GLY A 105 -23.32 14.03 -4.20
CA GLY A 105 -23.55 12.72 -3.62
C GLY A 105 -22.29 12.21 -2.90
N PRO A 106 -21.68 11.11 -3.37
CA PRO A 106 -20.63 10.41 -2.63
C PRO A 106 -19.36 11.25 -2.46
N ALA A 107 -19.06 12.18 -3.38
CA ALA A 107 -17.90 13.06 -3.22
C ALA A 107 -18.07 14.05 -2.05
N LYS A 108 -19.27 14.61 -1.88
CA LYS A 108 -19.59 15.52 -0.78
C LYS A 108 -19.60 14.78 0.55
N GLU A 109 -20.16 13.57 0.57
CA GLU A 109 -20.16 12.72 1.75
C GLU A 109 -18.73 12.41 2.22
N LEU A 110 -17.87 11.90 1.33
CA LEU A 110 -16.49 11.61 1.64
C LEU A 110 -15.71 12.86 2.08
N HIS A 111 -15.90 13.98 1.39
CA HIS A 111 -15.29 15.26 1.77
C HIS A 111 -15.67 15.66 3.21
N ASN A 112 -16.96 15.61 3.55
CA ASN A 112 -17.42 16.00 4.88
C ASN A 112 -16.87 15.08 5.97
N LEU A 113 -16.79 13.77 5.70
CA LEU A 113 -16.21 12.80 6.62
C LEU A 113 -14.71 13.04 6.84
N LEU A 114 -13.96 13.35 5.77
CA LEU A 114 -12.54 13.67 5.87
C LEU A 114 -12.30 14.95 6.68
N VAL A 115 -13.07 16.01 6.42
CA VAL A 115 -12.99 17.27 7.17
C VAL A 115 -13.38 17.06 8.64
N ALA A 116 -14.43 16.28 8.91
CA ALA A 116 -14.83 15.93 10.28
C ALA A 116 -13.76 15.11 11.01
N ALA A 117 -12.97 14.31 10.28
CA ALA A 117 -11.82 13.58 10.81
C ALA A 117 -10.55 14.45 10.97
N GLY A 118 -10.63 15.75 10.66
CA GLY A 118 -9.52 16.71 10.80
C GLY A 118 -8.53 16.73 9.63
N VAL A 119 -8.90 16.16 8.48
CA VAL A 119 -8.06 16.15 7.27
C VAL A 119 -8.24 17.44 6.49
N ASN A 120 -7.14 18.11 6.11
CA ASN A 120 -7.19 19.25 5.21
C ASN A 120 -7.35 18.78 3.77
N VAL A 121 -8.57 18.88 3.25
CA VAL A 121 -8.93 18.42 1.90
C VAL A 121 -8.86 19.57 0.89
N TRP A 122 -8.22 19.34 -0.25
CA TRP A 122 -8.38 20.12 -1.45
C TRP A 122 -9.53 19.55 -2.29
N PHE A 123 -10.61 20.32 -2.44
CA PHE A 123 -11.83 19.85 -3.07
C PHE A 123 -12.09 20.61 -4.37
N SER A 124 -12.09 19.85 -5.47
CA SER A 124 -12.15 20.35 -6.84
C SER A 124 -13.28 21.36 -7.12
N GLU A 125 -14.41 21.32 -6.42
CA GLU A 125 -15.51 22.29 -6.63
C GLU A 125 -15.12 23.75 -6.36
N LYS A 126 -14.20 24.00 -5.41
CA LYS A 126 -13.77 25.37 -5.08
C LYS A 126 -12.67 25.91 -5.99
N ASP A 127 -11.89 25.01 -6.59
CA ASP A 127 -10.58 25.35 -7.17
C ASP A 127 -10.43 25.00 -8.67
N LEU A 128 -11.37 24.24 -9.25
CA LEU A 128 -11.36 23.84 -10.67
C LEU A 128 -12.72 24.08 -11.33
N GLY A 129 -12.73 24.92 -12.36
CA GLY A 129 -13.93 25.22 -13.15
C GLY A 129 -14.45 24.02 -13.96
N LEU A 130 -15.73 24.09 -14.32
CA LEU A 130 -16.37 23.19 -15.29
C LEU A 130 -15.53 23.08 -16.57
N GLY A 131 -15.26 21.84 -17.02
CA GLY A 131 -14.55 21.57 -18.28
C GLY A 131 -13.02 21.57 -18.19
N VAL A 132 -12.43 21.70 -17.00
CA VAL A 132 -10.99 21.44 -16.83
C VAL A 132 -10.73 19.93 -17.03
N PRO A 133 -9.80 19.54 -17.93
CA PRO A 133 -9.42 18.14 -18.08
C PRO A 133 -8.97 17.56 -16.75
N MET A 134 -9.41 16.33 -16.42
CA MET A 134 -9.07 15.65 -15.16
C MET A 134 -7.56 15.59 -14.89
N MET A 135 -6.75 15.50 -15.94
CA MET A 135 -5.29 15.52 -15.81
C MET A 135 -4.77 16.81 -15.20
N ARG A 136 -5.23 17.96 -15.69
CA ARG A 136 -4.85 19.26 -15.12
C ARG A 136 -5.37 19.43 -13.69
N ALA A 137 -6.52 18.81 -13.39
CA ALA A 137 -7.07 18.79 -12.05
C ALA A 137 -6.17 18.00 -11.08
N ILE A 138 -5.73 16.81 -11.49
CA ILE A 138 -4.82 15.95 -10.72
C ILE A 138 -3.47 16.64 -10.54
N ASP A 139 -2.91 17.26 -11.58
CA ASP A 139 -1.64 17.99 -11.48
C ASP A 139 -1.69 19.11 -10.45
N LYS A 140 -2.74 19.94 -10.51
CA LYS A 140 -2.95 21.02 -9.55
C LYS A 140 -3.22 20.50 -8.14
N GLY A 141 -4.01 19.44 -8.01
CA GLY A 141 -4.27 18.79 -6.72
C GLY A 141 -2.99 18.24 -6.10
N LEU A 142 -2.20 17.50 -6.86
CA LEU A 142 -0.89 16.98 -6.45
C LEU A 142 0.11 18.11 -6.17
N ALA A 143 0.08 19.24 -6.87
CA ALA A 143 0.97 20.35 -6.57
C ALA A 143 0.69 20.98 -5.19
N ASN A 144 -0.57 20.94 -4.74
CA ASN A 144 -1.03 21.58 -3.51
C ASN A 144 -1.35 20.60 -2.36
N SER A 145 -1.10 19.30 -2.56
CA SER A 145 -1.42 18.26 -1.57
C SER A 145 -0.35 17.19 -1.48
N ARG A 146 -0.22 16.58 -0.29
CA ARG A 146 0.74 15.51 -0.03
C ARG A 146 0.41 14.28 -0.89
N ILE A 147 -0.86 13.87 -0.85
CA ILE A 147 -1.41 12.76 -1.65
C ILE A 147 -2.74 13.12 -2.30
N GLY A 148 -3.21 12.24 -3.18
CA GLY A 148 -4.45 12.32 -3.91
C GLY A 148 -5.34 11.13 -3.72
N LEU A 149 -6.63 11.40 -3.65
CA LEU A 149 -7.70 10.43 -3.59
C LEU A 149 -8.48 10.51 -4.90
N VAL A 150 -8.72 9.36 -5.52
CA VAL A 150 -9.56 9.27 -6.71
C VAL A 150 -10.81 8.47 -6.34
N LEU A 151 -11.94 9.15 -6.22
CA LEU A 151 -13.22 8.50 -5.97
C LEU A 151 -13.72 7.86 -7.27
N VAL A 152 -13.60 6.54 -7.35
CA VAL A 152 -13.99 5.74 -8.51
C VAL A 152 -15.43 5.28 -8.36
N THR A 153 -16.33 5.95 -9.06
CA THR A 153 -17.76 5.63 -9.15
C THR A 153 -18.12 5.18 -10.57
N PRO A 154 -19.34 4.63 -10.79
CA PRO A 154 -19.85 4.40 -12.15
C PRO A 154 -19.84 5.67 -13.02
N ALA A 155 -20.08 6.85 -12.44
CA ALA A 155 -20.03 8.12 -13.16
C ALA A 155 -18.61 8.45 -13.65
N LEU A 156 -17.59 8.18 -12.83
CA LEU A 156 -16.20 8.33 -13.24
C LEU A 156 -15.83 7.35 -14.35
N LEU A 157 -16.20 6.07 -14.21
CA LEU A 157 -15.90 5.04 -15.19
C LEU A 157 -16.51 5.34 -16.57
N ALA A 158 -17.70 5.95 -16.60
CA ALA A 158 -18.34 6.38 -17.86
C ALA A 158 -17.66 7.59 -18.52
N ARG A 159 -16.89 8.38 -17.76
CA ARG A 159 -16.18 9.58 -18.26
C ARG A 159 -14.74 9.32 -18.65
N LEU A 160 -14.03 8.44 -17.94
CA LEU A 160 -12.61 8.15 -18.20
C LEU A 160 -12.28 7.86 -19.69
N PRO A 161 -13.08 7.06 -20.44
CA PRO A 161 -12.82 6.84 -21.87
C PRO A 161 -12.99 8.10 -22.75
N LYS A 162 -13.85 9.03 -22.33
CA LYS A 162 -14.21 10.23 -23.09
C LYS A 162 -13.21 11.38 -22.90
N GLU A 163 -12.49 11.38 -21.79
CA GLU A 163 -11.52 12.43 -21.47
C GLU A 163 -10.17 12.28 -22.22
N SER A 164 -10.03 11.25 -23.07
CA SER A 164 -8.83 11.00 -23.89
C SER A 164 -7.54 11.04 -23.07
N VAL A 165 -7.58 10.49 -21.85
CA VAL A 165 -6.41 10.42 -20.98
C VAL A 165 -5.41 9.43 -21.58
N ALA A 166 -4.27 9.93 -22.04
CA ALA A 166 -3.23 9.06 -22.56
C ALA A 166 -2.61 8.25 -21.41
N ASP A 167 -2.49 6.94 -21.60
CA ASP A 167 -1.87 6.02 -20.62
C ASP A 167 -0.49 6.50 -20.15
N LYS A 168 0.26 7.19 -21.01
CA LYS A 168 1.57 7.77 -20.68
C LYS A 168 1.50 8.90 -19.65
N GLU A 169 0.49 9.75 -19.71
CA GLU A 169 0.33 10.86 -18.77
C GLU A 169 -0.18 10.37 -17.42
N LEU A 170 -1.14 9.43 -17.44
CA LEU A 170 -1.63 8.78 -16.23
C LEU A 170 -0.51 8.00 -15.52
N SER A 171 0.35 7.32 -16.30
CA SER A 171 1.54 6.64 -15.77
C SER A 171 2.52 7.60 -15.07
N ALA A 172 2.74 8.80 -15.63
CA ALA A 172 3.64 9.79 -15.04
C ALA A 172 3.14 10.31 -13.67
N LEU A 173 1.83 10.48 -13.53
CA LEU A 173 1.22 10.92 -12.26
C LEU A 173 1.12 9.79 -11.23
N LEU A 174 0.98 8.54 -11.69
CA LEU A 174 0.95 7.35 -10.84
C LEU A 174 2.34 6.90 -10.36
N ALA A 175 3.42 7.33 -11.01
CA ALA A 175 4.79 6.93 -10.68
C ALA A 175 5.22 7.32 -9.25
N GLY A 176 4.58 8.33 -8.65
CA GLY A 176 4.93 8.82 -7.32
C GLY A 176 4.34 8.05 -6.14
N ASN A 177 3.50 7.03 -6.34
CA ASN A 177 2.70 6.41 -5.25
C ASN A 177 1.87 7.43 -4.44
N ARG A 178 1.42 8.50 -5.11
CA ARG A 178 0.70 9.61 -4.48
C ARG A 178 -0.80 9.53 -4.66
N LEU A 179 -1.29 8.58 -5.46
CA LEU A 179 -2.71 8.44 -5.79
C LEU A 179 -3.26 7.18 -5.15
N VAL A 180 -4.38 7.32 -4.44
CA VAL A 180 -5.12 6.25 -3.79
C VAL A 180 -6.50 6.16 -4.41
N PRO A 181 -6.82 5.11 -5.18
CA PRO A 181 -8.18 4.91 -5.67
C PRO A 181 -9.11 4.51 -4.51
N ILE A 182 -10.33 5.03 -4.53
CA ILE A 182 -11.41 4.67 -3.60
C ILE A 182 -12.58 4.19 -4.44
N VAL A 183 -12.80 2.88 -4.46
CA VAL A 183 -13.87 2.26 -5.24
C VAL A 183 -15.20 2.43 -4.51
N HIS A 184 -16.19 3.01 -5.19
CA HIS A 184 -17.51 3.29 -4.63
C HIS A 184 -18.66 2.94 -5.56
N ASN A 185 -19.58 2.09 -5.10
CA ASN A 185 -20.68 1.54 -5.89
C ASN A 185 -20.23 0.95 -7.24
N THR A 186 -19.02 0.40 -7.29
CA THR A 186 -18.42 -0.25 -8.46
C THR A 186 -17.39 -1.30 -8.01
N THR A 187 -16.64 -1.89 -8.93
CA THR A 187 -15.64 -2.92 -8.63
C THR A 187 -14.27 -2.57 -9.21
N TYR A 188 -13.22 -3.14 -8.63
CA TYR A 188 -11.87 -3.06 -9.19
C TYR A 188 -11.77 -3.65 -10.60
N ASP A 189 -12.58 -4.65 -10.93
CA ASP A 189 -12.63 -5.22 -12.28
C ASP A 189 -13.21 -4.23 -13.29
N ALA A 190 -14.28 -3.53 -12.93
CA ALA A 190 -14.85 -2.48 -13.76
C ALA A 190 -13.84 -1.33 -13.97
N LEU A 191 -13.11 -0.95 -12.92
CA LEU A 191 -12.01 0.01 -13.03
C LEU A 191 -10.89 -0.51 -13.95
N ARG A 192 -10.50 -1.78 -13.82
CA ARG A 192 -9.44 -2.40 -14.64
C ARG A 192 -9.77 -2.41 -16.12
N ASN A 193 -11.04 -2.61 -16.48
CA ASN A 193 -11.48 -2.60 -17.88
C ASN A 193 -11.38 -1.21 -18.51
N VAL A 194 -11.50 -0.15 -17.71
CA VAL A 194 -11.48 1.24 -18.19
C VAL A 194 -10.09 1.85 -18.07
N SER A 195 -9.41 1.62 -16.96
CA SER A 195 -8.06 2.13 -16.66
C SER A 195 -7.25 1.07 -15.90
N PRO A 196 -6.54 0.18 -16.62
CA PRO A 196 -5.66 -0.81 -16.02
C PRO A 196 -4.59 -0.20 -15.12
N LEU A 197 -4.12 1.01 -15.43
CA LEU A 197 -3.09 1.71 -14.67
C LEU A 197 -3.58 2.20 -13.31
N LEU A 198 -4.80 2.75 -13.24
CA LEU A 198 -5.43 3.11 -11.95
C LEU A 198 -5.77 1.86 -11.15
N ALA A 199 -6.29 0.82 -11.80
CA ALA A 199 -6.57 -0.47 -11.15
C ALA A 199 -5.31 -1.22 -10.68
N SER A 200 -4.14 -0.90 -11.24
CA SER A 200 -2.87 -1.46 -10.78
C SER A 200 -2.47 -0.92 -9.41
N ARG A 201 -3.09 0.18 -8.96
CA ARG A 201 -2.87 0.73 -7.63
C ARG A 201 -3.81 0.09 -6.65
N SER A 202 -3.26 -0.33 -5.52
CA SER A 202 -4.03 -0.74 -4.38
C SER A 202 -4.66 0.48 -3.72
N GLY A 203 -5.95 0.40 -3.45
CA GLY A 203 -6.72 1.47 -2.82
C GLY A 203 -7.70 0.93 -1.79
N LEU A 204 -8.73 1.71 -1.51
CA LEU A 204 -9.79 1.36 -0.57
C LEU A 204 -11.07 1.02 -1.33
N ASP A 205 -11.89 0.15 -0.76
CA ASP A 205 -13.18 -0.24 -1.33
C ASP A 205 -14.29 0.04 -0.32
N THR A 206 -15.31 0.78 -0.74
CA THR A 206 -16.47 1.04 0.11
C THR A 206 -17.44 -0.14 0.22
N ALA A 207 -17.23 -1.21 -0.56
CA ALA A 207 -17.90 -2.49 -0.39
C ALA A 207 -17.33 -3.30 0.79
N GLU A 208 -16.05 -3.13 1.12
CA GLU A 208 -15.39 -3.78 2.26
C GLU A 208 -15.54 -2.95 3.54
N ASP A 209 -15.34 -1.64 3.43
CA ASP A 209 -15.36 -0.70 4.56
C ASP A 209 -16.40 0.39 4.31
N SER A 210 -17.15 0.83 5.33
CA SER A 210 -18.04 1.99 5.14
C SER A 210 -17.25 3.25 4.78
N MET A 211 -17.89 4.23 4.11
CA MET A 211 -17.21 5.48 3.73
C MET A 211 -16.62 6.23 4.92
N ALA A 212 -17.25 6.12 6.10
CA ALA A 212 -16.72 6.65 7.36
C ALA A 212 -15.43 5.95 7.81
N VAL A 213 -15.35 4.62 7.68
CA VAL A 213 -14.13 3.85 7.99
C VAL A 213 -13.03 4.18 6.99
N VAL A 214 -13.36 4.30 5.70
CA VAL A 214 -12.42 4.74 4.65
C VAL A 214 -11.85 6.13 4.98
N ALA A 215 -12.70 7.09 5.33
CA ALA A 215 -12.25 8.43 5.72
C ALA A 215 -11.35 8.39 6.97
N ALA A 216 -11.69 7.57 7.96
CA ALA A 216 -10.88 7.42 9.17
C ALA A 216 -9.52 6.76 8.89
N LYS A 217 -9.46 5.75 8.00
CA LYS A 217 -8.20 5.14 7.51
C LYS A 217 -7.31 6.18 6.84
N ILE A 218 -7.90 7.04 6.00
CA ILE A 218 -7.17 8.12 5.33
C ILE A 218 -6.67 9.15 6.35
N ALA A 219 -7.49 9.52 7.34
CA ALA A 219 -7.09 10.44 8.39
C ALA A 219 -5.89 9.92 9.20
N GLU A 220 -5.86 8.64 9.54
CA GLU A 220 -4.66 8.02 10.16
C GLU A 220 -3.46 8.00 9.21
N LEU A 221 -3.69 7.72 7.93
CA LEU A 221 -2.65 7.67 6.92
C LEU A 221 -1.94 9.03 6.75
N VAL A 222 -2.69 10.13 6.84
CA VAL A 222 -2.16 11.47 6.63
C VAL A 222 -1.71 12.20 7.90
N ALA A 223 -2.06 11.70 9.09
CA ALA A 223 -1.66 12.29 10.35
C ALA A 223 -0.14 12.17 10.56
N VAL A 224 0.59 13.26 10.37
CA VAL A 224 2.03 13.38 10.65
C VAL A 224 2.24 14.17 11.93
#